data_AF-A0A9P6IQW0-F1
#
_entry.id   AF-A0A9P6IQW0-F1
#
_cell.length_a   1.000
_cell.length_b   1.000
_cell.length_c   1.000
_cell.angle_alpha   90.00
_cell.angle_beta   90.00
_cell.angle_gamma   90.00
#
_symmetry.space_group_name_H-M   'P 1'
#
loop_
_entity.id
_entity.type
_entity.pdbx_description
1 polymer ?
#
loop_
_entity_poly.entity_id
_entity_poly.type
_entity_poly.pdbx_seq_one_letter_code
_entity_poly.pdbx_strand_id
1 'polypeptide(L)' 'MFRLSAQTTRKVVQRFAVQNAKNMSMVAAGVATAGALAYLTMESVDANMLADGLHPPKYPWDHKKNLATFDHAA' A
#
# COMPACT_ATOMS: atom_id res chain seq x y z
N MET A 1 33.15 24.79 -40.81
CA MET A 1 32.10 25.19 -39.84
C MET A 1 31.36 23.99 -39.19
N PHE A 2 32.02 22.85 -38.91
CA PHE A 2 31.31 21.61 -38.48
C PHE A 2 31.28 21.33 -36.96
N ARG A 3 31.85 22.20 -36.12
CA ARG A 3 31.99 21.94 -34.66
C ARG A 3 30.72 22.25 -33.83
N LEU A 4 29.75 22.99 -34.39
CA LEU A 4 28.53 23.37 -33.67
C LEU A 4 27.51 22.22 -33.52
N SER A 5 27.39 21.34 -34.53
CA SER A 5 26.41 20.24 -34.54
C SER A 5 26.68 19.19 -33.45
N ALA A 6 27.95 18.85 -33.23
CA ALA A 6 28.35 17.87 -32.22
C ALA A 6 28.12 18.38 -30.78
N GLN A 7 28.24 19.68 -30.52
CA GLN A 7 28.02 20.26 -29.19
C GLN A 7 26.54 20.29 -28.81
N THR A 8 25.64 20.55 -29.76
CA THR A 8 24.19 20.54 -29.53
C THR A 8 23.71 19.14 -29.15
N THR A 9 24.18 18.12 -29.87
CA THR A 9 23.82 16.72 -29.60
C THR A 9 24.26 16.28 -28.19
N ARG A 10 25.49 16.64 -27.79
CA ARG A 10 26.00 16.34 -26.42
C ARG A 10 25.17 16.99 -25.33
N LYS A 11 24.76 18.26 -25.50
CA LYS A 11 23.93 18.97 -24.52
C LYS A 11 22.54 18.33 -24.37
N VAL A 12 21.95 17.86 -25.46
CA VAL A 12 20.65 17.19 -25.45
C VAL A 12 20.74 15.85 -24.71
N VAL A 13 21.74 15.02 -25.03
CA VAL A 13 21.96 13.73 -24.34
C VAL A 13 22.25 13.93 -22.85
N GLN A 14 23.07 14.94 -22.49
CA GLN A 14 23.33 15.28 -21.09
C GLN A 14 22.05 15.69 -20.35
N ARG A 15 21.17 16.48 -20.99
CA ARG A 15 19.88 16.87 -20.38
C ARG A 15 18.96 15.67 -20.17
N PHE A 16 18.90 14.75 -21.13
CA PHE A 16 18.12 13.51 -20.98
C PHE A 16 18.67 12.61 -19.87
N ALA A 17 19.99 12.43 -19.80
CA ALA A 17 20.62 11.65 -18.74
C ALA A 17 20.35 12.25 -17.35
N VAL A 18 20.47 13.58 -17.22
CA VAL A 18 20.17 14.29 -15.96
C VAL A 18 18.70 14.21 -15.60
N GLN A 19 17.78 14.34 -16.56
CA GLN A 19 16.34 14.22 -16.32
C GLN A 19 15.96 12.80 -15.88
N ASN A 20 16.54 11.78 -16.52
CA ASN A 20 16.32 10.38 -16.12
C ASN A 20 16.85 10.09 -14.71
N ALA A 21 18.05 10.58 -14.37
CA ALA A 21 18.63 10.43 -13.05
C ALA A 21 17.78 11.10 -11.95
N LYS A 22 17.21 12.28 -12.22
CA LYS A 22 16.29 12.97 -11.31
C LYS A 22 15.01 12.16 -11.07
N ASN A 23 14.41 11.63 -12.15
CA ASN A 23 13.21 10.82 -12.04
C ASN A 23 13.46 9.54 -11.22
N MET A 24 14.59 8.86 -11.45
CA MET A 24 14.97 7.67 -10.68
C MET A 24 15.21 7.98 -9.21
N SER A 25 15.88 9.09 -8.89
CA SER A 25 16.13 9.52 -7.50
C SER A 25 14.81 9.81 -6.76
N MET A 26 13.87 10.49 -7.42
CA MET A 26 12.55 10.78 -6.84
C MET A 26 11.74 9.51 -6.57
N VAL A 27 11.77 8.54 -7.49
CA VAL A 27 11.09 7.24 -7.30
C VAL A 27 11.74 6.45 -6.16
N ALA A 28 13.07 6.38 -6.11
CA ALA A 28 13.80 5.69 -5.04
C ALA A 28 13.50 6.30 -3.66
N ALA A 29 13.50 7.63 -3.57
CA ALA A 29 13.14 8.34 -2.34
C ALA A 29 11.69 8.06 -1.94
N GLY A 30 10.74 8.12 -2.89
CA GLY A 30 9.33 7.83 -2.63
C GLY A 30 9.08 6.42 -2.10
N VAL A 31 9.72 5.40 -2.69
CA VAL A 31 9.60 3.99 -2.25
C VAL A 31 10.21 3.79 -0.86
N ALA A 32 11.40 4.35 -0.61
CA ALA A 32 12.04 4.26 0.70
C ALA A 32 11.21 4.92 1.80
N THR A 33 10.66 6.11 1.55
CA THR A 33 9.79 6.80 2.51
C THR A 33 8.47 6.05 2.73
N ALA A 34 7.82 5.57 1.66
CA ALA A 34 6.57 4.83 1.79
C ALA A 34 6.75 3.50 2.55
N GLY A 35 7.83 2.76 2.26
CA GLY A 35 8.17 1.52 2.97
C GLY A 35 8.50 1.77 4.45
N ALA A 36 9.24 2.84 4.75
CA ALA A 36 9.54 3.21 6.14
C ALA A 36 8.27 3.63 6.91
N LEU A 37 7.39 4.41 6.28
CA LEU A 37 6.11 4.79 6.90
C LEU A 37 5.23 3.55 7.14
N ALA A 38 5.12 2.66 6.15
CA ALA A 38 4.35 1.43 6.30
C ALA A 38 4.88 0.57 7.46
N TYR A 39 6.19 0.47 7.62
CA TYR A 39 6.80 -0.23 8.76
C TYR A 39 6.48 0.44 10.10
N LEU A 40 6.55 1.78 10.18
CA LEU A 40 6.25 2.52 11.41
C LEU A 40 4.77 2.49 11.79
N THR A 41 3.87 2.40 10.83
CA THR A 41 2.42 2.35 11.07
C THR A 41 1.86 0.93 11.08
N MET A 42 2.70 -0.10 10.95
CA MET A 42 2.24 -1.47 11.03
C MET A 42 1.83 -1.76 12.48
N GLU A 43 0.53 -1.89 12.71
CA GLU A 43 0.01 -2.35 13.99
C GLU A 43 0.57 -3.74 14.27
N SER A 44 0.93 -4.01 15.53
CA SER A 44 1.49 -5.30 15.93
C SER A 44 0.47 -6.39 15.67
N VAL A 45 0.76 -7.28 14.72
CA VAL A 45 -0.02 -8.50 14.52
C VAL A 45 0.32 -9.44 15.67
N ASP A 46 -0.49 -9.43 16.72
CA ASP A 46 -0.37 -10.41 17.79
C ASP A 46 -1.12 -11.69 17.36
N ALA A 47 -0.40 -12.82 17.31
CA ALA A 47 -1.00 -14.13 17.05
C ALA A 47 -1.71 -14.70 18.29
N ASN A 48 -1.63 -14.00 19.42
CA ASN A 48 -2.24 -14.40 20.66
C ASN A 48 -3.74 -14.11 20.69
N MET A 49 -4.53 -15.07 20.20
CA MET A 49 -5.99 -15.04 20.27
C MET A 49 -6.55 -14.99 21.72
N LEU A 50 -5.70 -15.14 22.76
CA LEU A 50 -6.13 -14.96 24.15
C LEU A 50 -6.46 -13.49 24.46
N ALA A 51 -5.82 -12.53 23.80
CA ALA A 51 -6.13 -11.11 23.95
C ALA A 51 -7.49 -10.76 23.32
N ASP A 52 -7.88 -11.47 22.26
CA ASP A 52 -9.14 -11.28 21.53
C ASP A 52 -10.36 -11.93 22.20
N GLY A 53 -10.13 -12.73 23.24
CA GLY A 53 -11.18 -13.46 23.95
C GLY A 53 -11.73 -14.68 23.18
N LEU A 54 -12.54 -15.49 23.87
CA LEU A 54 -13.11 -16.70 23.26
C LEU A 54 -14.20 -16.30 22.25
N HIS A 55 -13.98 -16.60 20.97
CA HIS A 55 -14.96 -16.34 19.91
C HIS A 55 -16.34 -16.95 20.26
N PRO A 56 -17.43 -16.18 20.13
CA PRO A 56 -18.76 -16.70 20.44
C PRO A 56 -19.13 -17.80 19.43
N PRO A 57 -19.72 -18.91 19.89
CA PRO A 57 -20.16 -19.97 18.99
C PRO A 57 -21.35 -19.50 18.14
N LYS A 58 -21.48 -20.08 16.94
CA LYS A 58 -22.56 -19.78 16.00
C LYS A 58 -23.82 -20.58 16.35
N TYR A 59 -24.67 -20.03 17.22
CA TYR A 59 -25.95 -20.65 17.52
C TYR A 59 -26.95 -20.53 16.35
N PRO A 60 -27.74 -21.59 16.06
CA PRO A 60 -28.70 -21.62 14.96
C PRO A 60 -30.08 -21.10 15.39
N TRP A 61 -30.17 -19.81 15.71
CA TRP A 61 -31.45 -19.19 16.08
C TRP A 61 -32.45 -19.24 14.92
N ASP A 62 -33.72 -19.55 15.22
CA ASP A 62 -34.77 -19.65 14.20
C ASP A 62 -34.98 -18.33 13.45
N HIS A 63 -34.80 -17.20 14.13
CA HIS A 63 -34.90 -15.85 13.59
C HIS A 63 -33.65 -15.33 12.85
N LYS A 64 -32.64 -16.18 12.59
CA LYS A 64 -31.39 -15.78 11.91
C LYS A 64 -31.47 -15.79 10.39
N LYS A 65 -32.52 -16.37 9.81
CA LYS A 65 -32.69 -16.48 8.35
C LYS A 65 -33.25 -15.17 7.79
N ASN A 66 -32.97 -14.86 6.52
CA ASN A 66 -33.30 -13.58 5.87
C ASN A 66 -34.78 -13.17 5.95
N LEU A 67 -35.68 -14.14 6.09
CA LEU A 67 -37.13 -13.92 6.17
C LEU A 67 -37.73 -14.45 7.48
N ALA A 68 -36.89 -14.81 8.46
CA ALA A 68 -37.37 -15.30 9.73
C ALA A 68 -37.79 -14.13 10.64
N THR A 69 -38.87 -14.34 11.38
CA THR A 69 -39.38 -13.39 12.38
C THR A 69 -39.01 -13.86 13.78
N PHE A 70 -39.18 -12.98 14.77
CA PHE A 70 -39.05 -13.36 16.17
C PHE A 70 -40.07 -14.45 16.54
N ASP A 71 -39.63 -15.36 17.41
CA ASP A 71 -40.54 -16.30 18.06
C ASP A 71 -41.33 -15.54 19.14
N HIS A 72 -42.66 -15.45 18.97
CA HIS A 72 -43.55 -14.77 19.92
C HIS A 72 -43.98 -15.67 21.08
N ALA A 73 -43.61 -16.95 21.07
CA ALA A 73 -43.96 -17.90 22.12
C ALA A 73 -42.87 -18.06 23.20
N ALA A 74 -41.75 -17.33 23.06
CA ALA A 74 -40.65 -17.32 24.03
C ALA A 74 -41.01 -16.67 25.37
#